data_AF-H0Q5E3-F1
#
_entry.id   AF-H0Q5E3-F1
#
_cell.length_a   1.000
_cell.length_b   1.000
_cell.length_c   1.000
_cell.angle_alpha   90.00
_cell.angle_beta   90.00
_cell.angle_gamma   90.00
#
_symmetry.space_group_name_H-M   'P 1'
#
loop_
_entity.id
_entity.type
_entity.pdbx_description
1 polymer ?
#
loop_
_entity_poly.entity_id
_entity_poly.type
_entity_poly.pdbx_seq_one_letter_code
_entity_poly.pdbx_strand_id
1 'polypeptide(L)' 'MSDRFFAIRLILRFGTAGAAVLAALVSVAMGILLWSMIGWPALLTAPLVGGLVFLLCKSYVELVSIVFSMVH' A
#
# COMPACT_ATOMS: atom_id res chain seq x y z
N MET A 1 -22.29 -14.61 13.97
CA MET A 1 -21.86 -13.18 13.93
C MET A 1 -20.34 -13.00 14.06
N SER A 2 -19.60 -13.89 14.75
CA SER A 2 -18.13 -13.75 14.93
C SER A 2 -17.28 -13.91 13.65
N ASP A 3 -17.69 -14.75 12.69
CA ASP A 3 -16.86 -15.04 11.50
C ASP A 3 -16.70 -13.85 10.55
N ARG A 4 -17.73 -12.99 10.43
CA ARG A 4 -17.68 -11.78 9.57
C ARG A 4 -16.64 -10.77 10.06
N PHE A 5 -16.56 -10.57 11.37
CA PHE A 5 -15.54 -9.71 11.98
C PHE A 5 -14.13 -10.27 11.83
N PHE A 6 -13.98 -11.59 11.75
CA PHE A 6 -12.68 -12.22 11.51
C PHE A 6 -12.21 -12.01 10.06
N ALA A 7 -13.08 -12.25 9.08
CA ALA A 7 -12.77 -12.06 7.66
C ALA A 7 -12.37 -10.61 7.32
N ILE A 8 -13.13 -9.62 7.80
CA ILE A 8 -12.82 -8.19 7.59
C ILE A 8 -11.47 -7.83 8.22
N ARG A 9 -11.21 -8.29 9.44
CA ARG A 9 -9.95 -8.03 10.14
C ARG A 9 -8.76 -8.69 9.45
N LEU A 10 -8.98 -9.84 8.83
CA LEU A 10 -7.98 -10.55 8.03
C LEU A 10 -7.66 -9.79 6.73
N ILE A 11 -8.68 -9.32 6.02
CA ILE A 11 -8.53 -8.51 4.80
C ILE A 11 -7.79 -7.20 5.08
N LEU A 12 -8.14 -6.51 6.17
CA LEU A 12 -7.44 -5.28 6.57
C LEU A 12 -5.98 -5.55 6.94
N ARG A 13 -5.69 -6.67 7.63
CA ARG A 13 -4.32 -7.02 8.06
C ARG A 13 -3.43 -7.52 6.92
N PHE A 14 -3.96 -8.36 6.02
CA PHE A 14 -3.22 -8.81 4.83
C PHE A 14 -3.14 -7.73 3.76
N GLY A 15 -4.17 -6.90 3.63
CA GLY A 15 -4.15 -5.77 2.70
C GLY A 15 -3.16 -4.68 3.12
N THR A 16 -3.03 -4.40 4.42
CA THR A 16 -1.97 -3.49 4.92
C THR A 16 -0.57 -4.10 4.77
N ALA A 17 -0.40 -5.39 5.05
CA ALA A 17 0.88 -6.07 4.82
C ALA A 17 1.26 -6.08 3.34
N GLY A 18 0.31 -6.39 2.44
CA GLY A 18 0.50 -6.34 0.99
C GLY A 18 0.82 -4.94 0.49
N ALA A 19 0.12 -3.92 1.00
CA ALA A 19 0.39 -2.51 0.68
C ALA A 19 1.80 -2.10 1.10
N ALA A 20 2.29 -2.54 2.26
CA ALA A 20 3.65 -2.26 2.72
C ALA A 20 4.71 -2.89 1.81
N VAL A 21 4.50 -4.14 1.39
CA VAL A 21 5.42 -4.83 0.45
C VAL A 21 5.43 -4.14 -0.91
N LEU A 22 4.27 -3.79 -1.46
CA LEU A 22 4.17 -3.05 -2.73
C LEU A 22 4.83 -1.68 -2.64
N ALA A 23 4.58 -0.93 -1.57
CA ALA A 23 5.20 0.36 -1.34
C ALA A 23 6.73 0.28 -1.26
N ALA A 24 7.26 -0.73 -0.57
CA ALA A 24 8.70 -0.96 -0.50
C ALA A 24 9.29 -1.29 -1.88
N LEU A 25 8.66 -2.18 -2.64
CA LEU A 25 9.10 -2.54 -4.00
C LEU A 25 9.06 -1.33 -4.94
N VAL A 26 8.01 -0.53 -4.90
CA VAL A 26 7.89 0.66 -5.74
C VAL A 26 8.89 1.73 -5.33
N SER A 27 9.13 1.92 -4.03
CA SER A 27 10.16 2.83 -3.52
C SER A 27 11.55 2.45 -4.03
N VAL A 28 11.92 1.17 -3.95
CA VAL A 28 13.21 0.67 -4.45
C VAL A 28 13.31 0.81 -5.97
N ALA A 29 12.28 0.43 -6.71
CA ALA A 29 12.25 0.55 -8.17
C ALA A 29 12.38 2.01 -8.63
N MET A 30 11.67 2.93 -7.97
CA MET A 30 11.78 4.37 -8.23
C MET A 30 13.17 4.90 -7.86
N GLY A 31 13.76 4.46 -6.75
CA GLY A 31 15.12 4.82 -6.39
C GLY A 31 16.12 4.43 -7.49
N ILE A 32 16.03 3.20 -8.02
CA ILE A 32 16.91 2.72 -9.11
C ILE A 32 16.69 3.53 -10.40
N LEU A 33 15.44 3.79 -10.78
CA LEU A 33 15.11 4.52 -12.01
C LEU A 33 15.49 6.01 -11.93
N LEU A 34 15.23 6.66 -10.80
CA LEU A 34 15.54 8.08 -10.61
C LEU A 34 17.02 8.34 -10.33
N TRP A 35 17.78 7.33 -9.89
CA TRP A 35 19.22 7.47 -9.62
C TRP A 35 19.98 7.99 -10.85
N SER A 36 19.65 7.50 -12.05
CA SER A 36 20.30 7.90 -13.29
C SER A 36 19.94 9.32 -13.74
N MET A 37 18.77 9.83 -13.35
CA MET A 37 18.29 11.15 -13.78
C MET A 37 18.63 12.25 -12.78
N ILE A 38 18.46 11.99 -11.49
CA ILE A 38 18.47 13.02 -10.45
C ILE A 38 19.55 12.76 -9.39
N GLY A 39 20.15 11.56 -9.33
CA GLY A 39 21.23 11.24 -8.40
C GLY A 39 20.81 11.29 -6.93
N TRP A 40 21.51 12.08 -6.10
CA TRP A 40 21.27 12.18 -4.66
C TRP A 40 19.83 12.55 -4.24
N PRO A 41 19.15 13.51 -4.90
CA PRO A 41 17.72 13.77 -4.69
C PRO A 41 16.80 12.56 -4.81
N ALA A 42 17.19 11.53 -5.57
CA ALA A 42 16.39 10.31 -5.73
C ALA A 42 16.16 9.59 -4.38
N LEU A 43 17.07 9.74 -3.42
CA LEU A 43 16.95 9.17 -2.08
C LEU A 43 15.81 9.80 -1.26
N LEU A 44 15.43 11.05 -1.53
CA LEU A 44 14.31 11.71 -0.86
C LEU A 44 12.99 11.45 -1.60
N THR A 45 13.01 11.40 -2.92
CA THR A 45 11.79 11.21 -3.72
C THR A 45 11.30 9.76 -3.70
N ALA A 46 12.20 8.77 -3.68
CA ALA A 46 11.84 7.36 -3.62
C ALA A 46 10.95 6.98 -2.42
N PRO A 47 11.30 7.29 -1.16
CA PRO A 47 10.45 7.00 -0.01
C PRO A 47 9.15 7.80 0.00
N LEU A 48 9.14 9.01 -0.57
CA LEU A 48 7.92 9.81 -0.75
C LEU A 48 6.93 9.11 -1.70
N VAL A 49 7.41 8.62 -2.84
CA VAL A 49 6.58 7.86 -3.80
C VAL A 49 6.13 6.54 -3.18
N GLY A 50 7.02 5.83 -2.47
CA GLY A 50 6.66 4.63 -1.71
C GLY A 50 5.54 4.90 -0.69
N GLY A 51 5.64 6.00 0.07
CA GLY A 51 4.61 6.42 1.02
C GLY A 51 3.26 6.74 0.36
N LEU A 52 3.26 7.41 -0.78
CA LEU A 52 2.05 7.68 -1.55
C LEU A 52 1.39 6.38 -2.06
N VAL A 53 2.18 5.45 -2.57
CA VAL A 53 1.70 4.14 -3.02
C VAL A 53 1.12 3.34 -1.85
N PHE A 54 1.78 3.37 -0.69
CA PHE A 54 1.25 2.74 0.52
C PHE A 54 -0.13 3.28 0.88
N LEU A 55 -0.30 4.61 0.89
CA LEU A 55 -1.58 5.25 1.19
C LEU A 55 -2.66 4.86 0.18
N LEU A 56 -2.34 4.88 -1.12
CA LEU A 56 -3.26 4.45 -2.17
C LEU A 56 -3.71 3.00 -2.00
N CYS A 57 -2.77 2.08 -1.80
CA CYS A 57 -3.08 0.67 -1.59
C CYS A 57 -3.90 0.45 -0.31
N LYS A 58 -3.56 1.14 0.79
CA LYS A 58 -4.32 1.06 2.04
C LYS A 58 -5.75 1.57 1.86
N SER A 59 -5.93 2.73 1.23
CA SER A 59 -7.26 3.30 0.95
C SER A 59 -8.10 2.38 0.06
N TYR A 60 -7.49 1.72 -0.92
CA TYR A 60 -8.18 0.74 -1.75
C TYR A 60 -8.69 -0.46 -0.95
N VAL A 61 -7.87 -1.02 -0.07
CA VAL A 61 -8.27 -2.13 0.81
C VAL A 61 -9.43 -1.74 1.73
N GLU A 62 -9.38 -0.52 2.29
CA GLU A 62 -10.47 0.00 3.13
C GLU A 62 -11.77 0.17 2.33
N LEU A 63 -11.70 0.71 1.10
CA LEU A 63 -12.87 0.81 0.22
C LEU A 63 -13.48 -0.56 -0.11
N VAL A 64 -12.64 -1.55 -0.45
CA VAL A 64 -13.12 -2.93 -0.71
C VAL A 64 -13.79 -3.50 0.53
N SER A 65 -13.23 -3.27 1.72
CA SER A 65 -13.85 -3.71 2.99
C SER A 65 -15.21 -3.07 3.23
N ILE A 66 -15.35 -1.77 2.95
CA ILE A 66 -16.63 -1.05 3.11
C ILE A 66 -17.67 -1.60 2.14
N VAL A 67 -17.31 -1.79 0.86
CA VAL A 67 -18.21 -2.33 -0.16
C VAL A 67 -18.69 -3.73 0.22
N PHE A 68 -17.78 -4.62 0.66
CA PHE A 68 -18.14 -5.96 1.10
C PHE A 68 -19.12 -5.95 2.28
N SER A 69 -18.98 -4.98 3.20
CA SER A 69 -19.88 -4.81 4.34
C SER A 69 -21.26 -4.26 3.98
N MET A 70 -21.42 -3.56 2.84
CA MET A 70 -22.72 -3.05 2.40
C MET A 70 -23.50 -4.07 1.56
N VAL A 71 -22.81 -4.98 0.89
CA VAL A 71 -23.42 -5.98 -0.02
C VAL A 71 -23.95 -7.22 0.73
N HIS A 72 -23.47 -7.50 1.96
CA HIS A 72 -23.79 -8.73 2.71
C HIS A 72 -24.25 -8.48 4.15
#